data_AF-A0A8T5LRN8-F1
#
_entry.id   AF-A0A8T5LRN8-F1
#
_cell.length_a   1.000
_cell.length_b   1.000
_cell.length_c   1.000
_cell.angle_alpha   90.00
_cell.angle_beta   90.00
_cell.angle_gamma   90.00
#
_symmetry.space_group_name_H-M   'P 1'
#
loop_
_entity.id
_entity.type
_entity.pdbx_description
1 polymer ?
#
loop_
_entity_poly.entity_id
_entity_poly.type
_entity_poly.pdbx_seq_one_letter_code
_entity_poly.pdbx_strand_id
1 'polypeptide(L)' 'MMTIEVPCCQGLLEIAKQAREQAERNIPIKHIIVGIKGDVLKEDWV' A
#
# COMPACT_ATOMS: atom_id res chain seq x y z
N MET A 1 -0.86 0.18 5.48
CA MET A 1 0.61 0.02 5.64
C MET A 1 1.23 1.39 5.40
N MET A 2 2.08 1.89 6.31
CA MET A 2 2.83 3.12 6.04
C MET A 2 4.08 2.75 5.23
N THR A 3 4.17 3.26 4.00
CA THR A 3 5.21 2.92 3.03
C THR A 3 5.96 4.20 2.65
N ILE A 4 7.26 4.22 2.92
CA ILE A 4 8.16 5.31 2.51
C ILE A 4 8.55 5.06 1.04
N GLU A 5 8.80 6.13 0.27
CA GLU A 5 9.20 6.14 -1.14
C GLU A 5 10.56 5.48 -1.30
N VAL A 6 10.54 4.16 -1.20
CA VAL A 6 11.54 3.26 -1.74
C VAL A 6 10.80 2.55 -2.88
N PRO A 7 11.30 2.59 -4.13
CA PRO A 7 10.61 2.04 -5.30
C PRO A 7 10.35 0.51 -5.25
N CYS A 8 10.74 -0.16 -4.15
CA CYS A 8 10.55 -1.60 -3.95
C CYS A 8 9.17 -1.98 -3.39
N CYS A 9 8.36 -1.03 -2.93
CA CYS A 9 7.12 -1.36 -2.21
C CYS A 9 5.88 -1.60 -3.10
N GLN A 10 6.00 -1.40 -4.42
CA GLN A 10 4.94 -1.79 -5.36
C GLN A 10 4.70 -3.30 -5.38
N GLY A 11 5.75 -4.12 -5.23
CA GLY A 11 5.61 -5.59 -5.15
C GLY A 11 4.90 -6.04 -3.88
N LEU A 12 5.17 -5.40 -2.75
CA LEU A 12 4.49 -5.65 -1.47
C LEU A 12 3.00 -5.30 -1.54
N LEU A 13 2.64 -4.22 -2.24
CA LEU A 13 1.26 -3.84 -2.45
C LEU A 13 0.49 -4.90 -3.24
N GLU A 14 1.08 -5.43 -4.31
CA GLU A 14 0.44 -6.49 -5.11
C GLU A 14 0.23 -7.77 -4.30
N ILE A 15 1.20 -8.18 -3.48
CA ILE A 15 1.03 -9.31 -2.56
C ILE A 15 -0.10 -9.05 -1.56
N ALA A 16 -0.19 -7.84 -1.00
CA ALA A 16 -1.26 -7.48 -0.07
C ALA A 16 -2.64 -7.46 -0.76
N LYS A 17 -2.74 -7.01 -2.01
CA LYS A 17 -3.98 -7.10 -2.81
C LYS A 17 -4.39 -8.54 -3.08
N GLN A 18 -3.44 -9.40 -3.47
CA GLN A 18 -3.71 -10.83 -3.69
C GLN A 18 -4.15 -11.53 -2.39
N ALA A 19 -3.54 -11.17 -1.25
CA ALA A 19 -3.96 -11.68 0.06
C ALA A 19 -5.37 -11.20 0.44
N ARG A 20 -5.74 -9.97 0.09
CA ARG A 20 -7.10 -9.45 0.28
C ARG A 20 -8.12 -10.16 -0.60
N GLU A 21 -7.78 -10.44 -1.85
CA GLU A 21 -8.67 -11.16 -2.77
C GLU A 21 -8.93 -12.60 -2.29
N GLN A 22 -7.92 -13.22 -1.66
CA GLN A 22 -8.05 -14.52 -1.00
C GLN A 22 -8.71 -14.45 0.38
N ALA A 23 -8.78 -13.26 0.99
CA ALA A 23 -9.42 -13.08 2.28
C ALA A 23 -10.94 -13.02 2.11
N GLU A 24 -11.64 -13.95 2.75
CA GLU A 24 -13.11 -14.03 2.74
C GLU A 24 -13.79 -12.80 3.39
N ARG A 25 -13.01 -11.96 4.08
CA ARG A 25 -13.42 -10.69 4.69
C ARG A 25 -12.92 -9.51 3.87
N ASN A 26 -13.79 -8.53 3.66
CA ASN A 26 -13.44 -7.26 3.04
C ASN A 26 -12.55 -6.45 3.98
N ILE A 27 -11.23 -6.57 3.80
CA ILE A 27 -10.22 -5.86 4.59
C ILE A 27 -9.79 -4.61 3.80
N PRO A 28 -10.12 -3.39 4.26
CA PRO A 28 -9.73 -2.16 3.56
C PRO A 28 -8.21 -1.96 3.66
N ILE A 29 -7.52 -1.88 2.52
CA ILE A 29 -6.07 -1.66 2.49
C ILE A 29 -5.80 -0.20 2.17
N LYS A 30 -5.34 0.54 3.18
CA LYS A 30 -4.84 1.91 2.98
C LYS A 30 -3.40 1.88 2.45
N HIS A 31 -3.21 2.36 1.24
CA HIS A 31 -1.93 2.52 0.59
C HIS A 31 -1.51 3.99 0.63
N ILE A 32 -0.40 4.27 1.31
CA ILE A 32 0.14 5.62 1.45
C ILE A 32 1.58 5.59 0.95
N ILE A 33 1.90 6.45 -0.01
CA ILE A 33 3.27 6.66 -0.52
C ILE A 33 3.79 7.96 0.10
N VAL A 34 4.80 7.86 0.95
CA VAL A 34 5.45 9.00 1.59
C VAL A 34 6.79 9.27 0.93
N GLY A 35 6.96 10.43 0.32
CA GLY A 35 8.19 10.82 -0.36
C GLY A 35 9.40 10.89 0.57
N ILE A 36 10.60 10.84 -0.01
CA ILE A 36 11.86 10.89 0.75
C ILE A 36 12.04 12.17 1.59
N LYS A 37 11.32 13.25 1.24
CA LYS A 37 11.28 14.52 1.98
C LYS A 37 10.26 14.53 3.13
N GLY A 38 9.51 13.44 3.31
CA GLY A 38 8.45 13.32 4.31
C GLY A 38 7.07 13.78 3.83
N ASP A 39 6.95 14.26 2.58
CA ASP A 39 5.68 14.66 1.98
C ASP A 39 4.84 13.44 1.58
N VAL A 40 3.53 13.43 1.85
CA VAL A 40 2.64 12.37 1.35
C VAL A 40 2.40 12.60 -0.15
N LEU A 41 2.90 11.69 -0.99
CA LEU A 41 2.77 11.79 -2.44
C LEU A 41 1.45 11.22 -2.95
N LYS A 42 0.96 10.13 -2.35
CA LYS A 42 -0.32 9.48 -2.71
C LYS A 42 -0.96 8.80 -1.52
N GLU A 43 -2.28 8.89 -1.44
CA GLU A 43 -3.12 8.12 -0.53
C GLU A 43 -4.24 7.48 -1.36
N ASP A 44 -4.34 6.16 -1.31
CA ASP A 44 -5.35 5.40 -2.02
C ASP A 44 -5.92 4.30 -1.11
N TRP A 45 -7.23 4.08 -1.20
CA TRP A 45 -7.94 3.06 -0.44
C TRP A 45 -8.27 1.93 -1.40
N VAL A 46 -7.52 0.83 -1.30
CA VAL A 46 -7.71 -0.36 -2.13
C VAL A 46 -8.64 -1.33 -1.43
#